data_AF-X1HRP3-F1
#
_entry.id   AF-X1HRP3-F1
#
_cell.length_a   1.000
_cell.length_b   1.000
_cell.length_c   1.000
_cell.angle_alpha   90.00
_cell.angle_beta   90.00
_cell.angle_gamma   90.00
#
_symmetry.space_group_name_H-M   'P 1'
#
loop_
_entity.id
_entity.type
_entity.pdbx_description
1 polymer ?
#
loop_
_entity_poly.entity_id
_entity_poly.type
_entity_poly.pdbx_seq_one_letter_code
_entity_poly.pdbx_strand_id
1 'polypeptide(L)'
;MKWRKAIIEYEKAVSIQNSNAEYHSKLARTYSRLAYIYKDKTLFEKAVHHFTVSIALNSQDAFTYSHLGEAYKRNKMYEEAVLELKKAIALDPDNAFLHLRLASIYRKN
;
A
#
# COMPACT_ATOMS: atom_id res chain seq x y z
N MET A 1 -19.03 11.11 -0.54
CA MET A 1 -17.70 10.81 -1.12
C MET A 1 -17.60 9.34 -1.52
N LYS A 2 -17.28 9.02 -2.78
CA LYS A 2 -17.27 7.66 -3.34
C LYS A 2 -16.31 6.68 -2.61
N TRP A 3 -15.22 7.19 -2.04
CA TRP A 3 -14.21 6.40 -1.30
C TRP A 3 -14.74 5.71 -0.03
N ARG A 4 -15.59 6.37 0.76
CA ARG A 4 -16.17 5.77 1.97
C ARG A 4 -17.11 4.61 1.64
N LYS A 5 -17.88 4.74 0.56
CA LYS A 5 -18.72 3.63 0.05
C LYS A 5 -17.85 2.45 -0.42
N ALA A 6 -16.74 2.73 -1.10
CA ALA A 6 -15.81 1.69 -1.54
C ALA A 6 -15.20 0.92 -0.37
N ILE A 7 -14.83 1.61 0.73
CA ILE A 7 -14.31 0.94 1.95
C ILE A 7 -15.34 -0.06 2.49
N ILE A 8 -16.61 0.33 2.61
CA ILE A 8 -17.66 -0.56 3.13
C ILE A 8 -17.76 -1.84 2.30
N GLU A 9 -17.78 -1.71 0.97
CA GLU A 9 -17.85 -2.89 0.09
C GLU A 9 -16.57 -3.74 0.13
N TYR A 10 -15.39 -3.11 0.25
CA TYR A 10 -14.13 -3.85 0.40
C TYR A 10 -14.01 -4.54 1.76
N GLU A 11 -14.46 -3.92 2.84
CA GLU A 11 -14.54 -4.54 4.17
C GLU A 11 -15.48 -5.74 4.16
N LYS A 12 -16.62 -5.63 3.47
CA LYS A 12 -17.54 -6.74 3.27
C LYS A 12 -16.91 -7.86 2.43
N ALA A 13 -16.18 -7.53 1.37
CA ALA A 13 -15.46 -8.53 0.58
C ALA A 13 -14.39 -9.26 1.40
N VAL A 14 -13.62 -8.52 2.21
CA VAL A 14 -12.62 -9.08 3.13
C VAL A 14 -13.27 -9.93 4.22
N SER A 15 -14.44 -9.55 4.76
CA SER A 15 -15.12 -10.36 5.78
C SER A 15 -15.68 -11.67 5.22
N ILE A 16 -16.09 -11.69 3.94
CA ILE A 16 -16.54 -12.89 3.25
C ILE A 16 -15.35 -13.80 2.89
N GLN A 17 -14.25 -13.21 2.42
CA GLN A 17 -13.07 -13.96 1.96
C GLN A 17 -11.77 -13.28 2.40
N ASN A 18 -11.38 -13.52 3.64
CA ASN A 18 -10.19 -12.92 4.26
C ASN A 18 -8.86 -13.45 3.69
N SER A 19 -8.87 -14.58 2.99
CA SER A 19 -7.68 -15.20 2.40
C SER A 19 -7.34 -14.67 1.00
N ASN A 20 -8.12 -13.70 0.49
CA ASN A 20 -7.87 -13.10 -0.81
C ASN A 20 -6.95 -11.86 -0.68
N ALA A 21 -5.70 -12.00 -1.12
CA ALA A 21 -4.70 -10.94 -1.08
C ALA A 21 -5.18 -9.66 -1.80
N GLU A 22 -5.82 -9.79 -2.96
CA GLU A 22 -6.26 -8.64 -3.77
C GLU A 22 -7.29 -7.78 -3.02
N TYR A 23 -8.18 -8.40 -2.24
CA TYR A 23 -9.19 -7.67 -1.47
C TYR A 23 -8.54 -6.83 -0.37
N HIS A 24 -7.56 -7.41 0.32
CA HIS A 24 -6.75 -6.70 1.30
C HIS A 24 -5.96 -5.56 0.65
N SER A 25 -5.33 -5.77 -0.51
CA SER A 25 -4.60 -4.73 -1.23
C SER A 25 -5.51 -3.57 -1.67
N LYS A 26 -6.70 -3.84 -2.20
CA LYS A 26 -7.68 -2.81 -2.59
C LYS A 26 -8.20 -2.01 -1.40
N LEU A 27 -8.50 -2.68 -0.29
CA LEU A 27 -8.92 -2.04 0.96
C LEU A 27 -7.81 -1.14 1.51
N ALA A 28 -6.58 -1.66 1.58
CA ALA A 28 -5.39 -0.93 2.03
C ALA A 28 -5.11 0.33 1.21
N ARG A 29 -5.16 0.23 -0.13
CA ARG A 29 -4.99 1.37 -1.04
C ARG A 29 -6.05 2.44 -0.80
N THR A 30 -7.28 2.03 -0.52
CA THR A 30 -8.40 2.95 -0.26
C THR A 30 -8.22 3.66 1.08
N TYR A 31 -7.83 2.92 2.12
CA TYR A 31 -7.47 3.49 3.42
C TYR A 31 -6.29 4.46 3.31
N SER A 32 -5.20 4.08 2.63
CA SER A 32 -4.03 4.93 2.40
C SER A 32 -4.39 6.25 1.73
N ARG A 33 -5.31 6.20 0.75
CA ARG A 33 -5.76 7.40 0.04
C ARG A 33 -6.55 8.34 0.96
N LEU A 34 -7.45 7.82 1.79
CA LEU A 34 -8.18 8.63 2.76
C LEU A 34 -7.28 9.15 3.88
N ALA A 35 -6.36 8.34 4.38
CA ALA A 35 -5.37 8.71 5.37
C ALA A 35 -4.57 9.94 4.90
N TYR A 36 -4.11 9.94 3.65
CA TYR A 36 -3.41 11.08 3.06
C TYR A 36 -4.30 12.32 2.92
N ILE A 37 -5.53 12.17 2.41
CA ILE A 37 -6.47 13.30 2.20
C ILE A 37 -6.84 13.97 3.53
N TYR A 38 -7.10 13.17 4.55
CA TYR A 38 -7.57 13.65 5.85
C TYR A 38 -6.47 13.82 6.89
N LYS A 39 -5.21 13.49 6.55
CA LYS A 39 -4.08 13.43 7.48
C LYS A 39 -4.40 12.59 8.73
N ASP A 40 -5.08 11.46 8.50
CA ASP A 40 -5.61 10.60 9.54
C ASP A 40 -4.65 9.43 9.77
N LYS A 41 -4.07 9.39 10.98
CA LYS A 41 -3.14 8.33 11.40
C LYS A 41 -3.85 6.98 11.47
N THR A 42 -5.03 6.90 12.08
CA THR A 42 -5.79 5.66 12.21
C THR A 42 -6.09 5.01 10.87
N LEU A 43 -6.42 5.80 9.84
CA LEU A 43 -6.60 5.27 8.48
C LEU A 43 -5.28 4.80 7.85
N PHE A 44 -4.16 5.45 8.19
CA PHE A 44 -2.84 5.01 7.75
C PHE A 44 -2.46 3.68 8.40
N GLU A 45 -2.64 3.51 9.72
CA GLU A 45 -2.37 2.24 10.39
C GLU A 45 -3.22 1.10 9.82
N LYS A 46 -4.50 1.35 9.53
CA LYS A 46 -5.36 0.38 8.83
C LYS A 46 -4.85 0.03 7.44
N ALA A 47 -4.35 1.01 6.69
CA ALA A 47 -3.76 0.77 5.37
C ALA A 47 -2.54 -0.15 5.48
N VAL A 48 -1.61 0.15 6.39
CA VAL A 48 -0.41 -0.66 6.63
C VAL A 48 -0.80 -2.09 7.03
N HIS A 49 -1.75 -2.25 7.96
CA HIS A 49 -2.22 -3.57 8.37
C HIS A 49 -2.72 -4.41 7.18
N HIS A 50 -3.62 -3.89 6.36
CA HIS A 50 -4.15 -4.64 5.22
C HIS A 50 -3.11 -4.88 4.12
N PHE A 51 -2.16 -3.97 3.92
CA PHE A 51 -1.03 -4.23 3.02
C PHE A 51 -0.18 -5.40 3.52
N THR A 52 0.16 -5.43 4.82
CA THR A 52 0.93 -6.53 5.42
C THR A 52 0.21 -7.87 5.30
N VAL A 53 -1.11 -7.90 5.51
CA VAL A 53 -1.91 -9.12 5.30
C VAL A 53 -1.90 -9.54 3.83
N SER A 54 -2.07 -8.60 2.90
CA SER A 54 -1.99 -8.89 1.46
C SER A 54 -0.64 -9.49 1.06
N ILE A 55 0.46 -8.98 1.61
CA ILE A 55 1.82 -9.48 1.39
C ILE A 55 1.97 -10.89 1.97
N ALA A 56 1.44 -11.15 3.17
CA ALA A 56 1.48 -12.48 3.78
C ALA A 56 0.72 -13.53 2.96
N LEU A 57 -0.37 -13.13 2.31
CA LEU A 57 -1.17 -14.00 1.44
C LEU A 57 -0.56 -14.18 0.05
N ASN A 58 0.10 -13.14 -0.49
CA ASN A 58 0.83 -13.20 -1.76
C ASN A 58 2.09 -12.34 -1.70
N SER A 59 3.22 -12.97 -1.41
CA SER A 59 4.53 -12.31 -1.32
C SER A 59 5.17 -12.01 -2.67
N GLN A 60 4.58 -12.44 -3.78
CA GLN A 60 5.14 -12.25 -5.12
C GLN A 60 4.52 -11.04 -5.86
N ASP A 61 3.60 -10.30 -5.21
CA ASP A 61 3.00 -9.12 -5.80
C ASP A 61 3.85 -7.85 -5.54
N ALA A 62 4.69 -7.51 -6.51
CA ALA A 62 5.51 -6.29 -6.50
C ALA A 62 4.67 -5.01 -6.30
N PHE A 63 3.43 -4.95 -6.79
CA PHE A 63 2.60 -3.75 -6.67
C PHE A 63 2.13 -3.51 -5.24
N THR A 64 1.87 -4.56 -4.46
CA THR A 64 1.46 -4.41 -3.06
C THR A 64 2.60 -3.81 -2.24
N TYR A 65 3.84 -4.27 -2.43
CA TYR A 65 5.03 -3.64 -1.83
C TYR A 65 5.20 -2.17 -2.28
N SER A 66 5.02 -1.90 -3.57
CA SER A 66 5.09 -0.54 -4.12
C SER A 66 4.04 0.40 -3.53
N HIS A 67 2.82 -0.09 -3.31
CA HIS A 67 1.73 0.67 -2.69
C HIS A 67 1.96 0.92 -1.20
N LEU A 68 2.51 -0.05 -0.48
CA LEU A 68 2.92 0.14 0.91
C LEU A 68 4.03 1.18 1.02
N GLY A 69 5.05 1.10 0.15
CA GLY A 69 6.12 2.11 0.09
C GLY A 69 5.60 3.52 -0.21
N GLU A 70 4.62 3.66 -1.11
CA GLU A 70 3.95 4.94 -1.36
C GLU A 70 3.16 5.44 -0.15
N ALA A 71 2.52 4.55 0.62
CA ALA A 71 1.80 4.91 1.84
C ALA A 71 2.76 5.45 2.91
N TYR A 72 3.92 4.79 3.10
CA TYR A 72 4.98 5.26 3.99
C TYR A 72 5.54 6.62 3.54
N LYS A 73 5.85 6.77 2.25
CA LYS A 73 6.33 8.04 1.68
C LYS A 73 5.37 9.20 1.94
N ARG A 74 4.06 8.97 1.77
CA ARG A 74 3.03 10.00 2.03
C ARG A 74 2.96 10.42 3.50
N ASN A 75 3.36 9.54 4.40
CA ASN A 75 3.48 9.81 5.84
C ASN A 75 4.90 10.21 6.25
N LYS A 76 5.78 10.53 5.29
CA LYS A 76 7.18 10.96 5.50
C LYS A 76 8.07 9.91 6.21
N MET A 77 7.67 8.64 6.14
CA MET A 77 8.43 7.50 6.62
C MET A 77 9.29 7.00 5.45
N TYR A 78 10.42 7.68 5.19
CA TYR A 78 11.16 7.51 3.95
C TYR A 78 12.01 6.24 3.94
N GLU A 79 12.56 5.86 5.08
CA GLU A 79 13.36 4.66 5.28
C GLU A 79 12.52 3.40 5.01
N GLU A 80 11.33 3.33 5.59
CA GLU A 80 10.37 2.25 5.36
C GLU A 80 9.89 2.24 3.91
N ALA A 81 9.65 3.42 3.32
CA ALA A 81 9.26 3.51 1.91
C ALA A 81 10.33 2.95 0.97
N VAL A 82 11.62 3.24 1.24
CA VAL A 82 12.75 2.70 0.48
C VAL A 82 12.85 1.19 0.65
N LEU A 83 12.69 0.67 1.87
CA LEU A 83 12.73 -0.77 2.15
C LEU A 83 11.69 -1.52 1.30
N GLU A 84 10.43 -1.08 1.32
CA GLU A 84 9.36 -1.77 0.59
C GLU A 84 9.49 -1.62 -0.93
N LEU A 85 9.95 -0.47 -1.43
CA LEU A 85 10.20 -0.32 -2.87
C LEU A 85 11.40 -1.15 -3.36
N LYS A 86 12.42 -1.35 -2.54
CA LYS A 86 13.51 -2.28 -2.88
C LYS A 86 13.01 -3.73 -2.98
N LYS A 87 12.08 -4.16 -2.12
CA LYS A 87 11.43 -5.47 -2.25
C LYS A 87 10.61 -5.56 -3.54
N ALA A 88 9.84 -4.52 -3.86
CA ALA A 88 9.09 -4.46 -5.12
C ALA A 88 10.01 -4.59 -6.35
N ILE A 89 11.13 -3.87 -6.38
CA ILE A 89 12.12 -3.93 -7.47
C ILE A 89 12.78 -5.31 -7.53
N ALA A 90 13.05 -5.96 -6.40
CA ALA A 90 13.61 -7.31 -6.40
C ALA A 90 12.66 -8.34 -7.05
N LEU A 91 11.34 -8.12 -6.97
CA LEU A 91 10.33 -8.96 -7.62
C LEU A 91 10.13 -8.62 -9.10
N ASP A 92 10.28 -7.36 -9.48
CA ASP A 92 10.08 -6.87 -10.85
C ASP A 92 11.15 -5.81 -11.21
N PRO A 93 12.39 -6.26 -11.53
CA PRO A 93 13.54 -5.36 -11.67
C PRO A 93 13.49 -4.47 -12.91
N ASP A 94 12.77 -4.88 -13.96
CA ASP A 94 12.68 -4.12 -15.22
C ASP A 94 11.53 -3.10 -15.22
N ASN A 95 10.78 -3.02 -14.13
CA ASN A 95 9.67 -2.10 -14.00
C ASN A 95 10.13 -0.68 -13.68
N ALA A 96 10.25 0.11 -14.74
CA ALA A 96 10.64 1.52 -14.67
C ALA A 96 9.82 2.33 -13.65
N PHE A 97 8.55 2.00 -13.41
CA PHE A 97 7.72 2.72 -12.45
C PHE A 97 8.21 2.55 -11.01
N LEU A 98 8.73 1.37 -10.65
CA LEU A 98 9.26 1.11 -9.32
C LEU A 98 10.54 1.90 -9.07
N HIS A 99 11.43 1.96 -10.07
CA HIS A 99 12.63 2.80 -10.04
C HIS A 99 12.29 4.29 -9.93
N LEU A 100 11.29 4.77 -10.68
CA LEU A 100 10.82 6.16 -10.58
C LEU A 100 10.27 6.48 -9.18
N ARG A 101 9.54 5.55 -8.55
CA ARG A 101 9.05 5.74 -7.19
C ARG A 101 10.19 5.81 -6.18
N LEU A 102 11.19 4.94 -6.29
CA LEU A 102 12.35 4.95 -5.41
C LEU A 102 13.18 6.24 -5.57
N ALA A 103 13.47 6.64 -6.82
CA ALA A 103 14.13 7.91 -7.12
C ALA A 103 13.36 9.11 -6.55
N SER A 104 12.02 9.08 -6.58
CA SER A 104 11.19 10.15 -6.00
C SER A 104 11.38 10.32 -4.49
N ILE A 105 11.78 9.26 -3.78
CA ILE A 105 12.05 9.29 -2.34
C ILE A 105 13.45 9.84 -2.09
N TYR A 106 14.46 9.34 -2.81
CA TYR A 106 15.83 9.84 -2.67
C TYR A 106 15.98 11.33 -2.98
N ARG A 107 15.16 11.88 -3.87
CA ARG A 107 15.14 13.33 -4.13
C ARG A 107 14.54 14.15 -2.98
N LYS A 108 13.73 13.54 -2.12
CA LYS A 108 12.99 14.22 -1.03
C LYS A 108 13.67 14.10 0.33
N ASN A 109 14.72 13.30 0.43
CA ASN A 109 15.59 13.13 1.59
C ASN A 109 16.87 13.95 1.37
#